data_AF-A0A285YXH9-F1
#
_entry.id   AF-A0A285YXH9-F1
#
_cell.length_a   1.000
_cell.length_b   1.000
_cell.length_c   1.000
_cell.angle_alpha   90.00
_cell.angle_beta   90.00
_cell.angle_gamma   90.00
#
_symmetry.space_group_name_H-M   'P 1'
#
loop_
_entity.id
_entity.type
_entity.pdbx_description
1 polymer ?
#
loop_
_entity_poly.entity_id
_entity_poly.type
_entity_poly.pdbx_seq_one_letter_code
_entity_poly.pdbx_strand_id
1 'polypeptide(L)'
;MTYPVLADLAASITDLKKDPMGTIREAAGETVVILNRNEPAFYAVPPERYEAMMELIDDMQLAELVRQRRGEPTVKVDIDELIAEAEGSKKPQP
;
A
#
# COMPACT_ATOMS: atom_id res chain seq x y z
N MET A 1 -12.49 -17.42 22.04
CA MET A 1 -12.71 -17.32 20.58
C MET A 1 -11.35 -17.42 19.91
N THR A 2 -11.24 -18.02 18.73
CA THR A 2 -9.94 -18.20 18.04
C THR A 2 -9.90 -17.32 16.80
N TYR A 3 -8.78 -16.62 16.58
CA TYR A 3 -8.58 -15.72 15.45
C TYR A 3 -7.26 -16.07 14.75
N PRO A 4 -7.19 -16.02 13.41
CA PRO A 4 -5.91 -16.05 12.71
C PRO A 4 -5.15 -14.76 13.00
N VAL A 5 -3.91 -14.90 13.46
CA VAL A 5 -2.99 -13.78 13.68
C VAL A 5 -2.02 -13.74 12.50
N LEU A 6 -1.94 -12.58 11.85
CA LEU A 6 -1.13 -12.33 10.64
C LEU A 6 0.12 -11.51 10.96
N ALA A 7 0.62 -11.64 12.19
CA ALA A 7 1.80 -10.96 12.68
C ALA A 7 2.57 -11.93 13.59
N ASP A 8 3.89 -11.96 13.44
CA ASP A 8 4.75 -12.79 14.28
C ASP A 8 4.97 -12.17 15.67
N LEU A 9 4.67 -10.87 15.82
CA LEU A 9 4.78 -10.13 17.07
C LEU A 9 3.41 -9.65 17.56
N ALA A 10 3.17 -9.82 18.85
CA ALA A 10 2.01 -9.31 19.55
C ALA A 10 2.44 -8.42 20.73
N ALA A 11 1.75 -7.29 20.91
CA ALA A 11 1.95 -6.41 22.06
C ALA A 11 0.61 -6.03 22.69
N SER A 12 0.57 -5.81 24.01
CA SER A 12 -0.65 -5.32 24.64
C SER A 12 -0.84 -3.83 24.37
N ILE A 13 -2.09 -3.35 24.45
CA ILE A 13 -2.38 -1.92 24.39
C ILE A 13 -1.70 -1.14 25.53
N THR A 14 -1.39 -1.81 26.64
CA THR A 14 -0.66 -1.21 27.77
C THR A 14 0.81 -1.01 27.43
N ASP A 15 1.45 -2.00 26.80
CA ASP A 15 2.85 -1.90 26.37
C ASP A 15 3.01 -0.82 25.29
N LEU A 16 2.11 -0.82 24.30
CA LEU A 16 2.07 0.21 23.26
C LEU A 16 1.91 1.61 23.85
N LYS A 17 1.05 1.79 24.86
CA LYS A 17 0.87 3.10 25.53
C LYS A 17 2.12 3.52 26.31
N LYS A 18 2.87 2.57 26.87
CA LYS A 18 4.04 2.83 27.69
C LYS A 18 5.23 3.29 26.84
N ASP A 19 5.49 2.61 25.73
CA ASP A 19 6.54 2.98 24.78
C ASP A 19 6.12 2.65 23.34
N PRO A 20 5.38 3.54 22.67
CA PRO A 20 4.88 3.29 21.33
C PRO A 20 6.01 2.97 20.34
N MET A 21 7.11 3.73 20.41
CA MET A 21 8.22 3.57 19.47
C MET A 21 9.05 2.33 19.78
N GLY A 22 9.22 1.97 21.06
CA GLY A 22 9.87 0.73 21.47
C GLY A 22 9.13 -0.50 20.96
N THR A 23 7.82 -0.55 21.18
CA THR A 23 6.97 -1.66 20.70
C THR A 23 7.05 -1.86 19.19
N ILE A 24 7.13 -0.78 18.41
CA ILE A 24 7.26 -0.87 16.95
C ILE A 24 8.69 -1.24 16.53
N ARG A 25 9.73 -0.75 17.22
CA ARG A 25 11.13 -1.10 16.91
C ARG A 25 11.43 -2.58 17.14
N GLU A 26 10.82 -3.20 18.14
CA GLU A 26 10.94 -4.64 18.40
C GLU A 26 10.44 -5.49 17.22
N ALA A 27 9.53 -4.94 16.42
CA ALA A 27 9.02 -5.59 15.22
C ALA A 27 10.00 -5.57 14.03
N ALA A 28 11.11 -4.83 14.13
CA ALA A 28 12.15 -4.74 13.11
C ALA A 28 11.63 -4.44 11.68
N GLY A 29 10.57 -3.61 11.57
CA GLY A 29 9.94 -3.26 10.29
C GLY A 29 8.77 -4.15 9.88
N GLU A 30 8.46 -5.21 10.64
CA GLU A 30 7.28 -6.04 10.43
C GLU A 30 6.05 -5.53 11.19
N THR A 31 4.90 -6.10 10.86
CA THR A 31 3.61 -5.79 11.48
C THR A 31 3.52 -6.34 12.91
N VAL A 32 2.89 -5.59 13.81
CA VAL A 32 2.59 -6.02 15.19
C VAL A 32 1.09 -6.10 15.40
N VAL A 33 0.59 -7.20 15.97
CA VAL A 33 -0.80 -7.25 16.45
C VAL A 33 -0.90 -6.61 17.85
N ILE A 34 -1.83 -5.69 18.02
CA ILE A 34 -2.09 -5.04 19.30
C ILE A 34 -3.29 -5.70 19.96
N LEU A 35 -3.08 -6.19 21.18
CA LEU A 35 -4.08 -6.89 21.97
C LEU A 35 -4.74 -5.97 22.99
N ASN A 36 -6.06 -6.05 23.13
CA ASN A 36 -6.82 -5.44 24.21
C ASN A 36 -7.55 -6.55 24.98
N ARG A 37 -7.29 -6.68 26.28
CA ARG A 37 -7.84 -7.78 27.11
C ARG A 37 -7.62 -9.17 26.50
N ASN A 38 -6.42 -9.42 25.96
CA ASN A 38 -6.01 -10.64 25.25
C ASN A 38 -6.77 -10.95 23.95
N GLU A 39 -7.50 -9.99 23.41
CA GLU A 39 -8.15 -10.10 22.10
C GLU A 39 -7.46 -9.18 21.09
N PRO A 40 -7.21 -9.64 19.84
CA PRO A 40 -6.68 -8.78 18.79
C PRO A 40 -7.58 -7.57 18.55
N ALA A 41 -7.03 -6.36 18.72
CA ALA A 41 -7.75 -5.11 18.53
C ALA A 41 -7.44 -4.48 17.17
N PHE A 42 -6.17 -4.40 16.80
CA PHE A 42 -5.71 -3.86 15.51
C PHE A 42 -4.29 -4.30 15.20
N TYR A 43 -3.83 -4.05 13.97
CA TYR A 43 -2.43 -4.19 13.59
C TYR A 43 -1.76 -2.82 13.52
N ALA A 44 -0.58 -2.71 14.11
CA ALA A 44 0.32 -1.59 13.87
C ALA A 44 1.25 -1.96 12.72
N VAL A 45 1.11 -1.27 11.60
CA VAL A 45 1.89 -1.48 10.38
C VAL A 45 2.90 -0.33 10.26
N PRO A 46 4.21 -0.60 10.16
CA PRO A 46 5.20 0.44 9.93
C PRO A 46 4.95 1.20 8.61
N PRO A 47 5.31 2.49 8.51
CA PRO A 47 5.05 3.30 7.32
C PRO A 47 5.55 2.67 6.02
N GLU A 48 6.80 2.21 6.00
CA GLU A 48 7.42 1.56 4.83
C GLU A 48 6.67 0.30 4.39
N ARG A 49 6.18 -0.48 5.34
CA ARG A 49 5.41 -1.70 5.07
C ARG A 49 4.02 -1.37 4.53
N TYR A 50 3.38 -0.34 5.08
CA TYR A 50 2.08 0.14 4.59
C TYR A 50 2.19 0.67 3.16
N GLU A 51 3.22 1.47 2.87
CA GLU A 51 3.50 1.98 1.52
C GLU A 51 3.71 0.84 0.52
N ALA A 52 4.57 -0.14 0.85
CA ALA A 52 4.81 -1.30 -0.01
C ALA A 52 3.53 -2.14 -0.26
N MET A 53 2.64 -2.25 0.74
CA MET A 53 1.34 -2.90 0.55
C MET A 53 0.44 -2.13 -0.41
N MET A 54 0.43 -0.80 -0.33
CA MET A 54 -0.35 0.05 -1.22
C MET A 54 0.17 0.01 -2.66
N GLU A 55 1.48 0.04 -2.85
CA GLU A 55 2.14 -0.10 -4.17
C GLU A 55 1.79 -1.45 -4.81
N LEU A 56 1.87 -2.55 -4.05
CA LEU A 56 1.49 -3.87 -4.54
C LEU A 56 0.02 -3.94 -4.98
N ILE A 57 -0.89 -3.29 -4.23
CA ILE A 57 -2.32 -3.26 -4.59
C ILE A 57 -2.53 -2.50 -5.90
N ASP A 58 -1.86 -1.37 -6.09
CA ASP A 58 -1.94 -0.58 -7.33
C ASP A 58 -1.42 -1.38 -8.54
N ASP A 59 -0.26 -2.03 -8.38
CA ASP A 59 0.32 -2.91 -9.39
C ASP A 59 -0.63 -4.06 -9.76
N MET A 60 -1.30 -4.67 -8.77
CA MET A 60 -2.27 -5.74 -9.01
C MET A 60 -3.48 -5.24 -9.82
N GLN A 61 -3.97 -4.03 -9.53
CA GLN A 61 -5.06 -3.40 -10.26
C GLN A 61 -4.65 -3.05 -11.69
N LEU A 62 -3.45 -2.51 -11.89
CA LEU A 62 -2.89 -2.22 -13.21
C LEU A 62 -2.72 -3.50 -14.03
N ALA A 63 -2.19 -4.56 -13.42
CA ALA A 63 -2.01 -5.85 -14.08
C ALA A 63 -3.36 -6.45 -14.50
N GLU A 64 -4.41 -6.26 -13.70
CA GLU A 64 -5.77 -6.67 -14.06
C GLU A 64 -6.32 -5.88 -15.25
N LEU A 65 -6.13 -4.56 -15.26
CA LEU A 65 -6.52 -3.72 -16.39
C LEU A 65 -5.80 -4.14 -17.69
N VAL A 66 -4.49 -4.42 -17.61
CA VAL A 66 -3.70 -4.92 -18.75
C VAL A 66 -4.25 -6.26 -19.25
N ARG A 67 -4.62 -7.18 -18.35
CA ARG A 67 -5.23 -8.46 -18.73
C ARG A 67 -6.58 -8.26 -19.43
N GLN A 68 -7.42 -7.37 -18.92
CA GLN A 68 -8.73 -7.08 -19.50
C GLN A 68 -8.63 -6.49 -20.91
N ARG A 69 -7.68 -5.57 -21.12
CA ARG A 69 -7.45 -4.92 -22.42
C ARG A 69 -6.59 -5.74 -23.38
N ARG A 70 -6.16 -6.92 -22.96
CA ARG A 70 -5.26 -7.75 -23.77
C ARG A 70 -5.98 -8.23 -25.02
N GLY A 71 -5.50 -7.76 -26.18
CA GLY A 71 -6.07 -8.13 -27.48
C GLY A 71 -7.16 -7.20 -27.98
N GLU A 72 -7.41 -6.07 -27.30
CA GLU A 72 -8.22 -4.99 -27.86
C GLU A 72 -7.57 -4.40 -29.13
N PRO A 73 -8.36 -3.80 -30.04
CA PRO A 73 -7.83 -3.14 -31.23
C PRO A 73 -6.78 -2.08 -30.88
N THR A 74 -5.61 -2.15 -31.50
CA THR A 74 -4.54 -1.18 -31.32
C THR A 74 -4.60 -0.10 -32.39
N VAL A 75 -4.33 1.15 -32.02
CA VAL A 75 -4.12 2.24 -32.98
C VAL A 75 -2.63 2.51 -33.10
N LYS A 76 -2.13 2.59 -34.33
CA LYS A 76 -0.74 2.99 -34.58
C LYS A 76 -0.62 4.49 -34.35
N VAL A 77 0.34 4.89 -33.52
CA VAL A 77 0.61 6.29 -33.16
C VAL A 77 2.10 6.56 -33.31
N ASP A 78 2.46 7.81 -33.57
CA ASP A 78 3.83 8.32 -33.49
C ASP A 78 4.07 8.94 -32.11
N ILE A 79 5.17 8.59 -31.45
CA ILE A 79 5.46 9.05 -30.09
C ILE A 79 5.86 10.53 -30.06
N ASP A 80 6.52 11.03 -31.12
CA ASP A 80 6.95 12.42 -31.20
C ASP A 80 5.73 13.34 -31.39
N GLU A 81 4.72 12.87 -32.15
CA GLU A 81 3.44 13.57 -32.32
C GLU A 81 2.68 13.68 -30.98
N LEU A 82 2.58 12.59 -30.23
CA LEU A 82 1.90 12.58 -28.92
C LEU A 82 2.59 13.48 -27.88
N ILE A 83 3.92 13.50 -27.87
CA ILE A 83 4.68 14.38 -26.97
C ILE A 83 4.41 15.85 -27.33
N ALA A 84 4.44 16.19 -28.61
CA ALA A 84 4.15 17.55 -29.09
C ALA A 84 2.72 18.01 -28.75
N GLU A 85 1.72 17.12 -28.86
CA GLU A 85 0.33 17.41 -28.47
C GLU A 85 0.18 17.66 -26.95
N ALA A 86 0.85 16.84 -26.13
CA ALA A 86 0.80 16.97 -24.67
C ALA A 86 1.45 18.28 -24.20
N GLU A 87 2.55 18.69 -24.82
CA GLU A 87 3.25 19.95 -24.54
C GLU A 87 2.49 21.17 -25.08
N GLY A 88 1.87 21.07 -26.26
CA GLY A 88 1.08 22.13 -26.89
C GLY A 88 -0.25 22.44 -26.18
N SER A 89 -0.75 21.53 -25.35
CA SER A 89 -1.99 21.68 -24.59
C SER A 89 -1.86 22.55 -23.32
N LYS A 90 -0.63 22.96 -22.94
CA LYS A 90 -0.40 24.03 -21.94
C LYS A 90 -0.65 25.42 -22.55
N LYS A 91 -1.89 25.76 -22.91
CA LYS A 91 -2.24 27.18 -23.05
C LYS A 91 -2.40 27.79 -21.64
N PRO A 92 -1.81 28.96 -21.34
CA PRO A 92 -2.05 29.64 -20.07
C PRO A 92 -3.54 29.97 -19.98
N GLN A 93 -4.17 29.49 -18.91
CA GLN A 93 -5.53 29.85 -18.55
C GLN A 93 -5.49 31.31 -18.03
N PRO A 94 -6.36 32.21 -18.53
CA PRO A 94 -6.38 33.62 -18.12
C PRO A 94 -6.78 33.80 -16.65
#